data_AF-A0A935BAY6-F1
#
_entry.id   AF-A0A935BAY6-F1
#
_cell.length_a   1.000
_cell.length_b   1.000
_cell.length_c   1.000
_cell.angle_alpha   90.00
_cell.angle_beta   90.00
_cell.angle_gamma   90.00
#
_symmetry.space_group_name_H-M   'P 1'
#
loop_
_entity.id
_entity.type
_entity.pdbx_description
1 polymer ?
#
loop_
_entity_poly.entity_id
_entity_poly.type
_entity_poly.pdbx_seq_one_letter_code
_entity_poly.pdbx_strand_id
1 'polypeptide(L)'
;MEMLHTATLVHDDIIDNADIRRNRPSVNARFGNQTAVLMGDWLYMSAFETTTLERSLDIIDILTRLTRKMTEGELIQLTRIGRLDISESEYFDILKRKTAYLFSSCCEVGAILGGANEDERDALRAYGMDLGIAFQLSDDILDLTADSKDLGKAAGSDLLEGKLTLPLIYLLEKRPELKPKLEEIMFDGEYRTISREELKSELVSLGLIDSIKQRATSHAEAARKSLAVLGESEYRSSLEEVLSFVTDRTT
;
A
#
# COMPACT_ATOMS: atom_id res chain seq x y z
N MET A 1 9.88 -4.93 -12.28
CA MET A 1 8.87 -4.58 -11.25
C MET A 1 9.40 -4.74 -9.84
N GLU A 2 9.83 -5.93 -9.40
CA GLU A 2 10.29 -6.14 -8.01
C GLU A 2 11.47 -5.26 -7.59
N MET A 3 12.41 -4.95 -8.50
CA MET A 3 13.49 -4.01 -8.23
C MET A 3 12.97 -2.58 -7.91
N LEU A 4 11.92 -2.12 -8.61
CA LEU A 4 11.28 -0.83 -8.30
C LEU A 4 10.64 -0.87 -6.92
N HIS A 5 9.88 -1.93 -6.62
CA HIS A 5 9.28 -2.10 -5.30
C HIS A 5 10.33 -2.15 -4.19
N THR A 6 11.43 -2.86 -4.42
CA THR A 6 12.52 -2.93 -3.43
C THR A 6 13.17 -1.57 -3.25
N ALA A 7 13.35 -0.80 -4.33
CA ALA A 7 13.89 0.56 -4.25
C ALA A 7 13.00 1.48 -3.38
N THR A 8 11.67 1.41 -3.55
CA THR A 8 10.74 2.19 -2.70
C THR A 8 10.89 1.79 -1.24
N LEU A 9 10.93 0.49 -0.91
CA LEU A 9 11.08 0.05 0.48
C LEU A 9 12.37 0.54 1.14
N VAL A 10 13.49 0.53 0.40
CA VAL A 10 14.80 1.02 0.89
C VAL A 10 14.78 2.52 1.14
N HIS A 11 14.14 3.31 0.26
CA HIS A 11 13.99 4.74 0.46
C HIS A 11 12.99 5.06 1.58
N ASP A 12 11.86 4.37 1.65
CA ASP A 12 10.84 4.52 2.70
C ASP A 12 11.43 4.25 4.09
N ASP A 13 12.28 3.23 4.25
CA ASP A 13 12.95 2.95 5.52
C ASP A 13 13.80 4.13 6.02
N ILE A 14 14.35 4.94 5.11
CA ILE A 14 15.10 6.17 5.45
C ILE A 14 14.14 7.30 5.84
N ILE A 15 13.06 7.46 5.08
CA ILE A 15 12.08 8.53 5.28
C ILE A 15 11.37 8.34 6.63
N ASP A 16 10.98 7.11 6.94
CA ASP A 16 10.26 6.73 8.15
C ASP A 16 11.20 6.51 9.36
N ASN A 17 12.53 6.59 9.19
CA ASN A 17 13.53 6.23 10.20
C ASN A 17 13.34 4.81 10.78
N ALA A 18 12.97 3.85 9.93
CA ALA A 18 12.70 2.49 10.36
C ALA A 18 14.01 1.72 10.65
N ASP A 19 14.09 1.09 11.82
CA ASP A 19 15.23 0.24 12.22
C ASP A 19 15.08 -1.22 11.75
N ILE A 20 13.85 -1.68 11.51
CA ILE A 20 13.51 -3.07 11.22
C ILE A 20 12.60 -3.16 10.00
N ARG A 21 12.93 -4.07 9.09
CA ARG A 21 12.09 -4.47 7.95
C ARG A 21 12.06 -6.00 7.86
N ARG A 22 10.86 -6.60 7.81
CA ARG A 22 10.67 -8.05 7.72
C ARG A 22 11.47 -8.81 8.80
N ASN A 23 11.37 -8.36 10.05
CA ASN A 23 12.09 -8.91 11.22
C ASN A 23 13.62 -8.93 11.10
N ARG A 24 14.22 -8.07 10.26
CA ARG A 24 15.67 -7.91 10.11
C ARG A 24 16.03 -6.42 10.16
N PRO A 25 17.27 -6.07 10.54
CA PRO A 25 17.72 -4.67 10.44
C PRO A 25 17.51 -4.12 9.03
N SER A 26 16.93 -2.93 8.94
CA SER A 26 16.76 -2.20 7.69
C SER A 26 18.12 -1.85 7.06
N VAL A 27 18.12 -1.48 5.77
CA VAL A 27 19.37 -1.15 5.04
C VAL A 27 20.04 0.07 5.66
N ASN A 28 19.27 1.10 6.03
CA ASN A 28 19.75 2.29 6.71
C ASN A 28 20.30 1.99 8.11
N ALA A 29 19.62 1.15 8.91
CA ALA A 29 20.12 0.77 10.23
C ALA A 29 21.46 0.01 10.16
N ARG A 30 21.65 -0.81 9.11
CA ARG A 30 22.85 -1.63 8.97
C ARG A 30 24.02 -0.92 8.28
N PHE A 31 23.73 -0.07 7.30
CA PHE A 31 24.75 0.49 6.39
C PHE A 31 24.74 2.03 6.31
N GLY A 32 23.84 2.69 7.04
CA GLY A 32 23.67 4.13 7.08
C GLY A 32 22.82 4.68 5.94
N ASN A 33 22.24 5.87 6.16
CA ASN A 33 21.32 6.52 5.22
C ASN A 33 21.96 6.78 3.85
N GLN A 34 23.24 7.18 3.80
CA GLN A 34 23.94 7.45 2.54
C GLN A 34 24.00 6.20 1.64
N THR A 35 24.33 5.04 2.22
CA THR A 35 24.36 3.78 1.48
C THR A 35 22.97 3.37 1.03
N ALA A 36 21.96 3.54 1.90
CA ALA A 36 20.58 3.18 1.59
C ALA A 36 20.01 4.03 0.43
N VAL A 37 20.27 5.35 0.39
CA VAL A 37 19.87 6.22 -0.73
C VAL A 37 20.47 5.70 -2.04
N LEU A 38 21.79 5.50 -2.08
CA LEU A 38 22.49 5.06 -3.29
C LEU A 38 22.07 3.65 -3.73
N MET A 39 21.75 2.77 -2.79
CA MET A 39 21.24 1.43 -3.09
C MET A 39 19.85 1.48 -3.72
N GLY A 40 18.96 2.34 -3.22
CA GLY A 40 17.66 2.58 -3.85
C GLY A 40 17.80 3.17 -5.26
N ASP A 41 18.67 4.16 -5.45
CA ASP A 41 18.96 4.73 -6.77
C ASP A 41 19.49 3.69 -7.76
N TRP A 42 20.40 2.83 -7.28
CA TRP A 42 20.93 1.73 -8.08
C TRP A 42 19.82 0.72 -8.46
N LEU A 43 18.95 0.34 -7.53
CA LEU A 43 17.81 -0.56 -7.80
C LEU A 43 16.82 0.04 -8.82
N TYR A 44 16.50 1.34 -8.69
CA TYR A 44 15.71 2.05 -9.70
C TYR A 44 16.38 1.95 -11.07
N MET A 45 17.68 2.27 -11.15
CA MET A 45 18.37 2.24 -12.43
C MET A 45 18.50 0.85 -13.02
N SER A 46 18.75 -0.18 -12.21
CA SER A 46 18.77 -1.58 -12.66
C SER A 46 17.40 -2.03 -13.17
N ALA A 47 16.30 -1.56 -12.56
CA ALA A 47 14.96 -1.83 -13.06
C ALA A 47 14.75 -1.21 -14.45
N PHE A 48 15.12 0.07 -14.63
CA PHE A 48 15.01 0.74 -15.93
C PHE A 48 15.93 0.11 -16.99
N GLU A 49 17.18 -0.21 -16.65
CA GLU A 49 18.10 -0.91 -17.53
C GLU A 49 17.51 -2.24 -18.01
N THR A 50 16.98 -3.05 -17.10
CA THR A 50 16.31 -4.31 -17.44
C THR A 50 15.13 -4.08 -18.39
N THR A 51 14.29 -3.08 -18.12
CA THR A 51 13.15 -2.75 -18.99
C THR A 51 13.57 -2.31 -20.38
N THR A 52 14.70 -1.62 -20.55
CA THR A 52 15.17 -1.22 -21.89
C THR A 52 15.53 -2.41 -22.79
N LEU A 53 15.83 -3.58 -22.21
CA LEU A 53 16.10 -4.81 -22.95
C LEU A 53 14.87 -5.33 -23.71
N GLU A 54 13.66 -5.05 -23.20
CA GLU A 54 12.39 -5.41 -23.83
C GLU A 54 12.09 -4.59 -25.10
N ARG A 55 12.82 -3.48 -25.31
CA ARG A 55 12.67 -2.58 -26.48
C ARG A 55 11.24 -2.09 -26.73
N SER A 56 10.43 -2.01 -25.66
CA SER A 56 9.05 -1.52 -25.71
C SER A 56 8.94 -0.13 -25.09
N LEU A 57 8.58 0.86 -25.91
CA LEU A 57 8.35 2.23 -25.43
C LEU A 57 7.16 2.31 -24.48
N ASP A 58 6.14 1.48 -24.68
CA ASP A 58 4.97 1.40 -23.80
C ASP A 58 5.37 0.99 -22.38
N ILE A 59 6.22 -0.03 -22.25
CA ILE A 59 6.68 -0.51 -20.94
C ILE A 59 7.54 0.56 -20.26
N ILE A 60 8.42 1.23 -21.01
CA ILE A 60 9.23 2.34 -20.49
C ILE A 60 8.32 3.47 -19.97
N ASP A 61 7.31 3.87 -20.75
CA ASP A 61 6.36 4.91 -20.36
C ASP A 61 5.57 4.52 -19.10
N ILE A 62 5.12 3.26 -18.99
CA ILE A 62 4.44 2.76 -17.79
C ILE A 62 5.35 2.88 -16.57
N LEU A 63 6.60 2.42 -16.65
CA LEU A 63 7.52 2.48 -15.52
C LEU A 63 7.84 3.92 -15.13
N THR A 64 8.09 4.81 -16.10
CA THR A 64 8.35 6.23 -15.81
C THR A 64 7.14 6.90 -15.15
N ARG A 65 5.92 6.65 -15.65
CA ARG A 65 4.69 7.18 -15.04
C ARG A 65 4.46 6.61 -13.65
N LEU A 66 4.68 5.31 -13.47
CA LEU A 66 4.56 4.63 -12.18
C LEU A 66 5.52 5.23 -11.15
N THR A 67 6.82 5.30 -11.46
CA THR A 67 7.84 5.87 -10.56
C THR A 67 7.46 7.29 -10.17
N ARG A 68 7.07 8.12 -11.14
CA ARG A 68 6.60 9.49 -10.85
C ARG A 68 5.39 9.50 -9.92
N LYS A 69 4.39 8.63 -10.16
CA LYS A 69 3.18 8.57 -9.34
C LYS A 69 3.45 8.11 -7.91
N MET A 70 4.32 7.12 -7.71
CA MET A 70 4.74 6.68 -6.39
C MET A 70 5.46 7.80 -5.64
N THR A 71 6.42 8.47 -6.28
CA THR A 71 7.12 9.63 -5.68
C THR A 71 6.15 10.79 -5.38
N GLU A 72 5.22 11.11 -6.28
CA GLU A 72 4.17 12.10 -6.02
C GLU A 72 3.32 11.70 -4.79
N GLY A 73 2.97 10.41 -4.66
CA GLY A 73 2.23 9.90 -3.51
C GLY A 73 2.99 10.05 -2.19
N GLU A 74 4.28 9.72 -2.19
CA GLU A 74 5.14 9.86 -1.02
C GLU A 74 5.27 11.33 -0.60
N LEU A 75 5.50 12.23 -1.56
CA LEU A 75 5.55 13.67 -1.31
C LEU A 75 4.24 14.20 -0.72
N ILE A 76 3.09 13.77 -1.25
CA ILE A 76 1.79 14.16 -0.70
C ILE A 76 1.68 13.64 0.74
N GLN A 77 1.99 12.37 1.00
CA GLN A 77 1.93 11.80 2.34
C GLN A 77 2.80 12.56 3.34
N LEU A 78 4.03 12.92 2.96
CA LEU A 78 4.95 13.72 3.78
C LEU A 78 4.33 15.05 4.23
N THR A 79 3.55 15.72 3.36
CA THR A 79 2.86 16.98 3.72
C THR A 79 1.67 16.78 4.68
N ARG A 80 1.26 15.53 4.89
CA ARG A 80 0.12 15.13 5.73
C ARG A 80 0.52 14.44 7.03
N ILE A 81 1.80 14.14 7.24
CA ILE A 81 2.28 13.56 8.50
C ILE A 81 1.87 14.45 9.67
N GLY A 82 1.29 13.82 10.71
CA GLY A 82 0.81 14.49 11.93
C GLY A 82 -0.51 15.24 11.76
N ARG A 83 -1.11 15.24 10.56
CA ARG A 83 -2.42 15.88 10.33
C ARG A 83 -3.55 14.88 10.55
N LEU A 84 -4.55 15.31 11.31
CA LEU A 84 -5.77 14.55 11.57
C LEU A 84 -6.98 15.03 10.77
N ASP A 85 -6.80 16.03 9.91
CA ASP A 85 -7.83 16.59 9.03
C ASP A 85 -7.70 16.07 7.59
N ILE A 86 -7.31 14.80 7.44
CA ILE A 86 -7.22 14.13 6.14
C ILE A 86 -8.60 13.66 5.72
N SER A 87 -9.06 14.10 4.54
CA SER A 87 -10.30 13.60 3.96
C SER A 87 -10.13 12.18 3.41
N GLU A 88 -11.22 11.42 3.35
CA GLU A 88 -11.21 10.11 2.70
C GLU A 88 -10.69 10.18 1.25
N SER A 89 -11.07 11.21 0.49
CA SER A 89 -10.58 11.39 -0.88
C SER A 89 -9.07 11.55 -0.98
N GLU A 90 -8.47 12.28 -0.03
CA GLU A 90 -7.01 12.44 0.02
C GLU A 90 -6.31 11.14 0.39
N TYR A 91 -6.86 10.41 1.37
CA TYR A 91 -6.38 9.08 1.71
C TYR A 91 -6.38 8.15 0.48
N PHE A 92 -7.48 8.09 -0.28
CA PHE A 92 -7.55 7.24 -1.47
C PHE A 92 -6.61 7.70 -2.60
N ASP A 93 -6.31 9.00 -2.73
CA ASP A 93 -5.31 9.47 -3.70
C ASP A 93 -3.90 8.99 -3.32
N ILE A 94 -3.51 9.12 -2.04
CA ILE A 94 -2.23 8.64 -1.52
C ILE A 94 -2.12 7.12 -1.70
N LEU A 95 -3.13 6.36 -1.26
CA LEU A 95 -3.19 4.91 -1.38
C LEU A 95 -3.03 4.43 -2.83
N LYS A 96 -3.72 5.09 -3.78
CA LYS A 96 -3.59 4.72 -5.20
C LYS A 96 -2.17 4.94 -5.70
N ARG A 97 -1.58 6.08 -5.35
CA ARG A 97 -0.22 6.50 -5.75
C ARG A 97 0.86 5.59 -5.21
N LYS A 98 0.82 5.28 -3.92
CA LYS A 98 1.85 4.49 -3.26
C LYS A 98 1.72 2.99 -3.54
N THR A 99 0.50 2.48 -3.62
CA THR A 99 0.26 1.03 -3.65
C THR A 99 -0.42 0.59 -4.95
N ALA A 100 -1.60 1.13 -5.27
CA ALA A 100 -2.43 0.53 -6.32
C ALA A 100 -1.87 0.67 -7.75
N TYR A 101 -1.19 1.78 -8.07
CA TYR A 101 -0.57 1.92 -9.39
C TYR A 101 0.53 0.89 -9.63
N LEU A 102 1.28 0.46 -8.62
CA LEU A 102 2.29 -0.57 -8.79
C LEU A 102 1.66 -1.91 -9.22
N PHE A 103 0.60 -2.34 -8.52
CA PHE A 103 -0.16 -3.53 -8.91
C PHE A 103 -0.75 -3.39 -10.32
N SER A 104 -1.39 -2.26 -10.62
CA SER A 104 -1.97 -1.94 -11.93
C SER A 104 -0.93 -2.03 -13.06
N SER A 105 0.25 -1.42 -12.86
CA SER A 105 1.35 -1.45 -13.82
C SER A 105 1.98 -2.84 -13.95
N CYS A 106 2.06 -3.64 -12.88
CA CYS A 106 2.53 -5.03 -12.97
C CYS A 106 1.63 -5.85 -13.91
N CYS A 107 0.31 -5.74 -13.75
CA CYS A 107 -0.66 -6.44 -14.59
C CYS A 107 -0.63 -5.93 -16.04
N GLU A 108 -0.53 -4.61 -16.24
CA GLU A 108 -0.45 -4.02 -17.58
C GLU A 108 0.82 -4.42 -18.32
N VAL A 109 1.99 -4.40 -17.66
CA VAL A 109 3.26 -4.84 -18.25
C VAL A 109 3.20 -6.33 -18.62
N GLY A 110 2.61 -7.16 -17.75
CA GLY A 110 2.37 -8.58 -18.06
C GLY A 110 1.48 -8.77 -19.28
N ALA A 111 0.43 -7.96 -19.44
CA ALA A 111 -0.45 -7.98 -20.61
C ALA A 111 0.32 -7.69 -21.91
N ILE A 112 1.15 -6.64 -21.91
CA ILE A 112 1.95 -6.23 -23.08
C ILE A 112 2.92 -7.34 -23.46
N LEU A 113 3.65 -7.90 -22.50
CA LEU A 113 4.62 -8.97 -22.75
C LEU A 113 3.93 -10.26 -23.21
N GLY A 114 2.69 -10.50 -22.75
CA GLY A 114 1.86 -11.62 -23.19
C GLY A 114 1.21 -11.43 -24.56
N GLY A 115 1.36 -10.26 -25.21
CA GLY A 115 0.73 -9.96 -26.50
C GLY A 115 -0.78 -9.76 -26.43
N ALA A 116 -1.30 -9.36 -25.26
CA ALA A 116 -2.71 -9.07 -25.06
C ALA A 116 -3.19 -7.90 -25.94
N ASN A 117 -4.46 -7.93 -26.34
CA ASN A 117 -5.09 -6.80 -27.04
C ASN A 117 -5.42 -5.65 -26.06
N GLU A 118 -5.90 -4.52 -26.58
CA GLU A 118 -6.15 -3.33 -25.76
C GLU A 118 -7.27 -3.55 -24.71
N ASP A 119 -8.33 -4.29 -25.04
CA ASP A 119 -9.41 -4.59 -24.09
C ASP A 119 -8.90 -5.46 -22.93
N GLU A 120 -8.07 -6.47 -23.23
CA GLU A 120 -7.42 -7.33 -22.23
C GLU A 120 -6.41 -6.55 -21.38
N ARG A 121 -5.64 -5.65 -22.00
CA ARG A 121 -4.69 -4.76 -21.31
C ARG A 121 -5.42 -3.83 -20.34
N ASP A 122 -6.51 -3.22 -20.78
CA ASP A 122 -7.35 -2.34 -19.97
C ASP A 122 -8.00 -3.08 -18.79
N ALA A 123 -8.50 -4.28 -19.05
CA ALA A 123 -9.02 -5.19 -18.04
C ALA A 123 -7.98 -5.54 -16.97
N LEU A 124 -6.75 -5.90 -17.37
CA LEU A 124 -5.66 -6.24 -16.46
C LEU A 124 -5.18 -5.03 -15.66
N ARG A 125 -5.16 -3.84 -16.27
CA ARG A 125 -4.85 -2.58 -15.58
C ARG A 125 -5.88 -2.28 -14.50
N ALA A 126 -7.18 -2.44 -14.79
CA ALA A 126 -8.27 -2.25 -13.85
C ALA A 126 -8.23 -3.28 -12.72
N TYR A 127 -8.02 -4.55 -13.06
CA TYR A 127 -7.81 -5.62 -12.09
C TYR A 127 -6.71 -5.28 -11.08
N GLY A 128 -5.52 -4.89 -11.55
CA GLY A 128 -4.40 -4.56 -10.67
C GLY A 128 -4.65 -3.32 -9.80
N MET A 129 -5.38 -2.32 -10.32
CA MET A 129 -5.76 -1.13 -9.56
C MET A 129 -6.66 -1.52 -8.37
N ASP A 130 -7.75 -2.24 -8.62
CA ASP A 130 -8.69 -2.63 -7.57
C ASP A 130 -8.09 -3.65 -6.59
N LEU A 131 -7.26 -4.58 -7.08
CA LEU A 131 -6.48 -5.49 -6.24
C LEU A 131 -5.58 -4.71 -5.27
N GLY A 132 -4.83 -3.73 -5.77
CA GLY A 132 -3.94 -2.93 -4.94
C GLY A 132 -4.68 -2.06 -3.92
N ILE A 133 -5.89 -1.58 -4.25
CA ILE A 133 -6.75 -0.88 -3.29
C ILE A 133 -7.22 -1.84 -2.20
N ALA A 134 -7.76 -3.00 -2.57
CA ALA A 134 -8.20 -4.01 -1.61
C ALA A 134 -7.04 -4.45 -0.69
N PHE A 135 -5.84 -4.61 -1.25
CA PHE A 135 -4.63 -4.93 -0.51
C PHE A 135 -4.33 -3.90 0.58
N GLN A 136 -4.25 -2.62 0.23
CA GLN A 136 -3.92 -1.58 1.20
C GLN A 136 -5.01 -1.42 2.27
N LEU A 137 -6.30 -1.51 1.91
CA LEU A 137 -7.38 -1.46 2.90
C LEU A 137 -7.28 -2.59 3.92
N SER A 138 -6.96 -3.81 3.48
CA SER A 138 -6.69 -4.92 4.39
C SER A 138 -5.44 -4.68 5.24
N ASP A 139 -4.41 -4.01 4.70
CA ASP A 139 -3.16 -3.70 5.41
C ASP A 139 -3.39 -2.76 6.59
N ASP A 140 -4.13 -1.67 6.33
CA ASP A 140 -4.47 -0.66 7.31
C ASP A 140 -5.33 -1.23 8.45
N ILE A 141 -6.21 -2.21 8.14
CA ILE A 141 -6.94 -2.96 9.17
C ILE A 141 -5.97 -3.78 10.01
N LEU A 142 -5.06 -4.51 9.38
CA LEU A 142 -4.13 -5.39 10.09
C LEU A 142 -3.17 -4.60 10.98
N ASP A 143 -2.69 -3.42 10.55
CA ASP A 143 -1.81 -2.58 11.36
C ASP A 143 -2.37 -2.31 12.77
N LEU A 144 -3.69 -2.06 12.87
CA LEU A 144 -4.35 -1.82 14.16
C LEU A 144 -4.89 -3.09 14.84
N THR A 145 -5.13 -4.16 14.10
CA THR A 145 -5.87 -5.33 14.61
C THR A 145 -5.03 -6.58 14.84
N ALA A 146 -3.92 -6.75 14.14
CA ALA A 146 -3.08 -7.94 14.21
C ALA A 146 -2.15 -7.93 15.43
N ASP A 147 -1.71 -9.12 15.83
CA ASP A 147 -0.70 -9.28 16.87
C ASP A 147 0.69 -8.91 16.32
N SER A 148 1.51 -8.24 17.12
CA SER A 148 2.78 -7.65 16.69
C SER A 148 3.81 -8.65 16.13
N LYS A 149 3.62 -9.96 16.35
CA LYS A 149 4.52 -11.01 15.85
C LYS A 149 4.29 -11.36 14.37
N ASP A 150 3.11 -11.08 13.84
CA ASP A 150 2.69 -11.61 12.55
C ASP A 150 2.96 -10.62 11.38
N LEU A 151 3.01 -9.32 11.66
CA LEU A 151 3.14 -8.25 10.65
C LEU A 151 4.56 -8.03 10.10
N GLY A 152 5.60 -8.61 10.71
CA GLY A 152 7.00 -8.38 10.31
C GLY A 152 7.52 -6.94 10.48
N LYS A 153 6.67 -6.03 10.99
CA LYS A 153 6.92 -4.68 11.50
C LYS A 153 6.19 -4.50 12.85
N ALA A 154 6.47 -3.42 13.57
CA ALA A 154 5.70 -3.09 14.78
C ALA A 154 4.25 -2.77 14.39
N ALA A 155 3.29 -3.47 14.98
CA ALA A 155 1.88 -3.24 14.73
C ALA A 155 1.42 -1.91 15.35
N GLY A 156 0.59 -1.16 14.64
CA GLY A 156 0.19 0.20 15.00
C GLY A 156 1.24 1.24 14.61
N SER A 157 2.17 0.89 13.72
CA SER A 157 3.28 1.78 13.33
C SER A 157 2.77 3.00 12.57
N ASP A 158 1.70 2.86 11.78
CA ASP A 158 1.24 3.94 10.91
C ASP A 158 0.86 5.18 11.74
N LEU A 159 0.13 5.00 12.84
CA LEU A 159 -0.23 6.11 13.74
C LEU A 159 1.00 6.70 14.43
N LEU A 160 1.96 5.88 14.86
CA LEU A 160 3.19 6.34 15.53
C LEU A 160 4.08 7.14 14.56
N GLU A 161 4.05 6.80 13.28
CA GLU A 161 4.72 7.52 12.18
C GLU A 161 3.94 8.76 11.73
N GLY A 162 2.81 9.08 12.38
CA GLY A 162 1.97 10.25 12.06
C GLY A 162 1.09 10.07 10.83
N LYS A 163 0.91 8.84 10.34
CA LYS A 163 0.08 8.50 9.18
C LYS A 163 -1.35 8.20 9.65
N LEU A 164 -2.31 9.00 9.18
CA LEU A 164 -3.73 8.75 9.47
C LEU A 164 -4.35 7.87 8.37
N THR A 165 -4.60 6.61 8.69
CA THR A 165 -5.22 5.61 7.79
C THR A 165 -6.73 5.54 7.93
N LEU A 166 -7.40 4.86 6.98
CA LEU A 166 -8.87 4.85 6.88
C LEU A 166 -9.60 4.43 8.17
N PRO A 167 -9.15 3.41 8.94
CA PRO A 167 -9.80 3.08 10.22
C PRO A 167 -9.89 4.27 11.17
N LEU A 168 -8.81 5.05 11.30
CA LEU A 168 -8.77 6.19 12.21
C LEU A 168 -9.46 7.43 11.64
N ILE A 169 -9.50 7.60 10.31
CA ILE A 169 -10.34 8.61 9.65
C ILE A 169 -11.81 8.37 10.03
N TYR A 170 -12.31 7.16 9.83
CA TYR A 170 -13.70 6.81 10.18
C TYR A 170 -13.96 6.89 11.69
N LEU A 171 -12.98 6.51 12.51
CA LEU A 171 -13.10 6.64 13.96
C LEU A 171 -13.29 8.10 14.38
N LEU A 172 -12.50 9.02 13.84
CA LEU A 172 -12.60 10.45 14.14
C LEU A 172 -13.89 11.08 13.64
N GLU A 173 -14.48 10.59 12.55
CA GLU A 173 -15.82 11.00 12.11
C GLU A 173 -16.91 10.63 13.12
N LYS A 174 -16.77 9.49 13.81
CA LYS A 174 -17.74 9.01 14.82
C LYS A 174 -17.45 9.51 16.23
N ARG A 175 -16.17 9.69 16.56
CA ARG A 175 -15.65 10.00 17.90
C ARG A 175 -14.63 11.15 17.79
N PRO A 176 -15.07 12.36 17.40
CA PRO A 176 -14.18 13.50 17.20
C PRO A 176 -13.43 13.92 18.48
N GLU A 177 -13.94 13.57 19.66
CA GLU A 177 -13.29 13.81 20.95
C GLU A 177 -12.02 12.97 21.18
N LEU A 178 -11.76 11.94 20.37
CA LEU A 178 -10.50 11.19 20.40
C LEU A 178 -9.35 11.93 19.73
N LYS A 179 -9.63 13.00 18.97
CA LYS A 179 -8.62 13.76 18.21
C LYS A 179 -7.41 14.16 19.06
N PRO A 180 -7.54 14.82 20.23
CA PRO A 180 -6.38 15.22 21.03
C PRO A 180 -5.53 14.02 21.50
N LYS A 181 -6.16 12.87 21.76
CA LYS A 181 -5.44 11.66 22.15
C LYS A 181 -4.57 11.13 21.02
N LEU A 182 -5.10 11.13 19.79
CA LEU A 182 -4.34 10.71 18.61
C LEU A 182 -3.21 11.69 18.29
N GLU A 183 -3.42 13.00 18.46
CA GLU A 183 -2.37 14.01 18.29
C GLU A 183 -1.20 13.76 19.25
N GLU A 184 -1.50 13.44 20.51
CA GLU A 184 -0.48 13.12 21.51
C GLU A 184 0.28 11.83 21.17
N ILE A 185 -0.40 10.79 20.66
CA ILE A 185 0.27 9.55 20.21
C ILE A 185 1.22 9.84 19.04
N MET A 186 0.78 10.61 18.05
CA MET A 186 1.62 10.99 16.90
C MET A 186 2.83 11.82 17.33
N PHE A 187 2.68 12.68 18.34
CA PHE A 187 3.76 13.53 18.85
C PHE A 187 4.76 12.75 19.71
N ASP A 188 4.26 11.91 20.62
CA ASP A 188 5.10 11.13 21.53
C ASP A 188 5.75 9.92 20.85
N GLY A 189 5.19 9.44 19.73
CA GLY A 189 5.61 8.21 19.08
C GLY A 189 5.31 6.96 19.91
N GLU A 190 4.34 7.05 20.84
CA GLU A 190 3.96 5.97 21.77
C GLU A 190 2.46 6.01 22.12
N TYR A 191 1.85 4.83 22.30
CA TYR A 191 0.44 4.69 22.71
C TYR A 191 0.21 4.97 24.22
N ARG A 192 0.29 6.24 24.63
CA ARG A 192 0.15 6.65 26.05
C ARG A 192 -1.26 7.07 26.47
N THR A 193 -1.97 7.77 25.60
CA THR A 193 -3.29 8.38 25.92
C THR A 193 -4.48 7.45 25.71
N ILE A 194 -4.32 6.52 24.79
CA ILE A 194 -5.24 5.44 24.50
C ILE A 194 -4.42 4.28 23.94
N SER A 195 -4.63 3.08 24.47
CA SER A 195 -3.92 1.90 23.96
C SER A 195 -4.43 1.52 22.56
N ARG A 196 -3.59 0.80 21.81
CA ARG A 196 -3.98 0.23 20.52
C ARG A 196 -5.16 -0.73 20.66
N GLU A 197 -5.19 -1.52 21.74
CA GLU A 197 -6.26 -2.46 22.06
C GLU A 197 -7.60 -1.72 22.34
N GLU A 198 -7.56 -0.56 22.99
CA GLU A 198 -8.73 0.30 23.16
C GLU A 198 -9.21 0.89 21.83
N LEU A 199 -8.30 1.38 20.97
CA LEU A 199 -8.67 1.85 19.62
C LEU A 199 -9.30 0.72 18.79
N LYS A 200 -8.72 -0.48 18.83
CA LYS A 200 -9.27 -1.67 18.20
C LYS A 200 -10.68 -1.97 18.72
N SER A 201 -10.90 -1.91 20.03
CA SER A 201 -12.21 -2.14 20.65
C SER A 201 -13.25 -1.13 20.17
N GLU A 202 -12.89 0.17 20.12
CA GLU A 202 -13.76 1.23 19.62
C GLU A 202 -14.14 0.99 18.15
N LEU A 203 -13.16 0.71 17.28
CA LEU A 203 -13.36 0.41 15.87
C LEU A 203 -14.30 -0.79 15.65
N VAL A 204 -14.15 -1.85 16.45
CA VAL A 204 -15.02 -3.04 16.38
C VAL A 204 -16.43 -2.72 16.89
N SER A 205 -16.55 -2.03 18.02
CA SER A 205 -17.86 -1.70 18.62
C SER A 205 -18.72 -0.81 17.73
N LEU A 206 -18.08 0.04 16.92
CA LEU A 206 -18.73 0.91 15.95
C LEU A 206 -18.94 0.26 14.58
N GLY A 207 -18.51 -1.00 14.39
CA GLY A 207 -18.61 -1.72 13.12
C GLY A 207 -17.74 -1.15 11.99
N LEU A 208 -16.73 -0.35 12.33
CA LEU A 208 -15.90 0.35 11.33
C LEU A 208 -14.95 -0.61 10.62
N ILE A 209 -14.42 -1.62 11.32
CA ILE A 209 -13.60 -2.67 10.72
C ILE A 209 -14.38 -3.41 9.64
N ASP A 210 -15.61 -3.82 9.93
CA ASP A 210 -16.44 -4.56 8.98
C ASP A 210 -16.83 -3.69 7.78
N SER A 211 -17.07 -2.39 8.00
CA SER A 211 -17.32 -1.44 6.91
C SER A 211 -16.12 -1.31 5.96
N ILE A 212 -14.89 -1.24 6.48
CA ILE A 212 -13.68 -1.16 5.66
C ILE A 212 -13.43 -2.50 4.94
N LYS A 213 -13.64 -3.64 5.62
CA LYS A 213 -13.58 -4.96 4.99
C LYS A 213 -14.55 -5.07 3.82
N GLN A 214 -15.80 -4.63 3.99
CA GLN A 214 -16.78 -4.63 2.91
C GLN A 214 -16.33 -3.78 1.72
N ARG A 215 -15.63 -2.66 1.97
CA ARG A 215 -15.05 -1.82 0.92
C ARG A 215 -13.90 -2.54 0.19
N ALA A 216 -13.01 -3.21 0.92
CA ALA A 216 -11.98 -4.06 0.32
C ALA A 216 -12.58 -5.18 -0.54
N THR A 217 -13.62 -5.87 -0.03
CA THR A 217 -14.36 -6.89 -0.80
C THR A 217 -15.01 -6.30 -2.05
N SER A 218 -15.58 -5.10 -1.98
CA SER A 218 -16.18 -4.44 -3.15
C SER A 218 -15.14 -4.14 -4.24
N HIS A 219 -13.94 -3.73 -3.87
CA HIS A 219 -12.82 -3.58 -4.81
C HIS A 219 -12.37 -4.94 -5.37
N ALA A 220 -12.25 -5.97 -4.53
CA ALA A 220 -11.92 -7.32 -4.99
C ALA A 220 -12.97 -7.86 -6.00
N GLU A 221 -14.26 -7.58 -5.78
CA GLU A 221 -15.31 -7.91 -6.75
C GLU A 221 -15.19 -7.12 -8.06
N ALA A 222 -14.85 -5.83 -8.00
CA ALA A 222 -14.60 -5.02 -9.20
C ALA A 222 -13.39 -5.53 -10.00
N ALA A 223 -12.32 -5.92 -9.31
CA ALA A 223 -11.16 -6.57 -9.92
C ALA A 223 -11.56 -7.88 -10.60
N ARG A 224 -12.35 -8.74 -9.92
CA ARG A 224 -12.85 -10.00 -10.49
C ARG A 224 -13.67 -9.78 -11.75
N LYS A 225 -14.55 -8.78 -11.75
CA LYS A 225 -15.35 -8.43 -12.95
C LYS A 225 -14.47 -7.99 -14.11
N SER A 226 -13.37 -7.30 -13.84
CA SER A 226 -12.43 -6.88 -14.89
C SER A 226 -11.81 -8.07 -15.61
N LEU A 227 -11.59 -9.21 -14.94
CA LEU A 227 -11.05 -10.43 -15.55
C LEU A 227 -12.02 -11.14 -16.51
N ALA A 228 -13.29 -10.75 -16.58
CA ALA A 228 -14.30 -11.43 -17.40
C ALA A 228 -14.00 -11.39 -18.91
N VAL A 229 -13.20 -10.42 -19.36
CA VAL A 229 -12.72 -10.30 -20.76
C VAL A 229 -11.74 -11.43 -21.11
N LEU A 230 -11.02 -11.97 -20.12
CA LEU A 230 -10.04 -13.02 -20.32
C LEU A 230 -10.74 -14.38 -20.46
N GLY A 231 -10.25 -15.22 -21.37
CA GLY A 231 -10.70 -16.61 -21.49
C GLY A 231 -10.47 -17.41 -20.20
N GLU A 232 -11.34 -18.40 -19.94
CA GLU A 232 -11.16 -19.32 -18.82
C GLU A 232 -9.84 -20.07 -18.94
N SER A 233 -9.03 -20.02 -17.88
CA SER A 233 -7.73 -20.69 -17.80
C SER A 233 -7.31 -20.85 -16.34
N GLU A 234 -6.35 -21.73 -16.08
CA GLU A 234 -5.76 -21.86 -14.73
C GLU A 234 -5.17 -20.53 -14.24
N TYR A 235 -4.58 -19.72 -15.13
CA TYR A 235 -4.01 -18.43 -14.79
C TYR A 235 -5.07 -17.41 -14.38
N ARG A 236 -6.21 -17.37 -15.09
CA ARG A 236 -7.34 -16.52 -14.68
C ARG A 236 -7.86 -16.95 -13.30
N SER A 237 -8.04 -18.25 -13.07
CA SER A 237 -8.45 -18.76 -11.77
C SER A 237 -7.47 -18.38 -10.65
N SER A 238 -6.15 -18.46 -10.90
CA SER A 238 -5.15 -18.01 -9.93
C SER A 238 -5.24 -16.51 -9.63
N LEU A 239 -5.51 -15.66 -10.63
CA LEU A 239 -5.76 -14.23 -10.39
C LEU A 239 -7.02 -14.01 -9.53
N GLU A 240 -8.08 -14.78 -9.76
CA GLU A 240 -9.29 -14.73 -8.94
C GLU A 240 -9.05 -15.21 -7.49
N GLU A 241 -8.17 -16.20 -7.28
CA GLU A 241 -7.76 -16.68 -5.96
C GLU A 241 -6.94 -15.65 -5.17
N VAL A 242 -6.07 -14.87 -5.84
CA VAL A 242 -5.30 -13.79 -5.20
C VAL A 242 -6.23 -12.75 -4.58
N LEU A 243 -7.38 -12.48 -5.19
CA LEU A 243 -8.37 -11.54 -4.63
C LEU A 243 -8.92 -12.02 -3.28
N SER A 244 -9.29 -13.29 -3.19
CA SER A 244 -9.78 -13.90 -1.96
C SER A 244 -8.69 -13.92 -0.89
N PHE A 245 -7.45 -14.26 -1.28
CA PHE A 245 -6.30 -14.21 -0.37
C PHE A 245 -6.11 -12.81 0.25
N VAL A 246 -6.24 -11.75 -0.56
CA VAL A 246 -6.06 -10.37 -0.11
C VAL A 246 -7.18 -9.88 0.82
N THR A 247 -8.42 -10.34 0.64
CA THR A 247 -9.54 -9.95 1.52
C THR A 247 -9.59 -10.76 2.81
N ASP A 248 -9.09 -12.01 2.77
CA ASP A 248 -9.22 -12.95 3.90
C ASP A 248 -7.95 -13.03 4.75
N ARG A 249 -6.88 -12.31 4.37
CA ARG A 249 -5.61 -12.33 5.11
C ARG A 249 -5.79 -11.84 6.54
N THR A 250 -5.19 -12.58 7.47
CA THR A 250 -5.17 -12.28 8.90
C THR A 250 -3.79 -11.87 9.41
N THR A 251 -2.79 -11.88 8.54
CA THR A 251 -1.36 -11.61 8.80
C THR A 251 -0.72 -10.98 7.58
#